data_AF-A0A081D9M1-F1
#
_entry.id   AF-A0A081D9M1-F1
#
_cell.length_a   1.000
_cell.length_b   1.000
_cell.length_c   1.000
_cell.angle_alpha   90.00
_cell.angle_beta   90.00
_cell.angle_gamma   90.00
#
_symmetry.space_group_name_H-M   'P 1'
#
loop_
_entity.id
_entity.type
_entity.pdbx_description
1 polymer ?
#
loop_
_entity_poly.entity_id
_entity_poly.type
_entity_poly.pdbx_seq_one_letter_code
_entity_poly.pdbx_strand_id
1 'polypeptide(L)'
;MFINEEGIKSVIVDKQPQELVYNVVTDLFYVVNQLGDSVSVVNPSGELVTTIDLLQGNSQTDSGSGIGERRAVNPTILSVPGSISPVALAVNTSANSVEYGVVAVACSVSNEVVFINRDFSILRREAVGNRPVDIVYNPVDQCYYTANLVSGTISKICINRRVNNLPLVPGARTLGLIPTQAIYTFII
;
A
#
# COMPACT_ATOMS: atom_id res chain seq x y z
N MET A 1 -23.09 25.12 -20.71
CA MET A 1 -21.96 24.27 -20.28
C MET A 1 -22.31 22.87 -20.75
N PHE A 2 -21.64 22.39 -21.80
CA PHE A 2 -21.89 21.06 -22.33
C PHE A 2 -21.27 20.07 -21.35
N ILE A 3 -22.11 19.39 -20.59
CA ILE A 3 -21.75 18.08 -20.05
C ILE A 3 -21.71 17.17 -21.28
N ASN A 4 -20.52 16.97 -21.83
CA ASN A 4 -20.32 15.88 -22.77
C ASN A 4 -20.67 14.61 -22.00
N GLU A 5 -21.66 13.87 -22.48
CA GLU A 5 -21.96 12.52 -22.01
C GLU A 5 -20.78 11.60 -22.39
N GLU A 6 -19.66 11.74 -21.69
CA GLU A 6 -18.66 10.67 -21.71
C GLU A 6 -19.25 9.55 -20.87
N GLY A 7 -19.72 8.52 -21.59
CA GLY A 7 -20.37 7.36 -21.01
C GLY A 7 -19.51 6.67 -19.95
N ILE A 8 -20.15 5.78 -19.20
CA ILE A 8 -19.47 4.93 -18.22
C ILE A 8 -18.46 4.04 -18.97
N LYS A 9 -17.17 4.22 -18.70
CA LYS A 9 -16.11 3.33 -19.15
C LYS A 9 -15.74 2.37 -18.02
N SER A 10 -15.90 1.07 -18.26
CA SER A 10 -15.40 0.04 -17.35
C SER A 10 -13.98 -0.34 -17.72
N VAL A 11 -13.10 -0.44 -16.72
CA VAL A 11 -11.76 -1.00 -16.86
C VAL A 11 -11.70 -2.30 -16.09
N ILE A 12 -11.10 -3.32 -16.70
CA ILE A 12 -10.86 -4.61 -16.03
C ILE A 12 -9.58 -4.46 -15.21
N VAL A 13 -9.70 -4.67 -13.90
CA VAL A 13 -8.59 -4.83 -12.96
C VAL A 13 -8.52 -6.29 -12.50
N ASP A 14 -7.56 -6.61 -11.63
CA ASP A 14 -7.40 -7.96 -11.10
C ASP A 14 -8.44 -8.28 -10.00
N LYS A 15 -8.31 -9.43 -9.33
CA LYS A 15 -9.34 -10.04 -8.49
C LYS A 15 -9.65 -9.24 -7.23
N GLN A 16 -10.95 -9.00 -7.01
CA GLN A 16 -11.53 -8.41 -5.81
C GLN A 16 -10.89 -7.04 -5.47
N PRO A 17 -11.11 -6.02 -6.30
CA PRO A 17 -10.67 -4.67 -5.98
C PRO A 17 -11.33 -4.19 -4.68
N GLN A 18 -10.59 -3.49 -3.81
CA GLN A 18 -11.09 -2.99 -2.52
C GLN A 18 -11.05 -1.46 -2.42
N GLU A 19 -9.91 -0.84 -2.78
CA GLU A 19 -9.70 0.60 -2.72
C GLU A 19 -8.99 1.10 -3.97
N LEU A 20 -9.19 2.39 -4.28
CA LEU A 20 -8.38 3.11 -5.25
C LEU A 20 -7.91 4.46 -4.69
N VAL A 21 -6.74 4.92 -5.13
CA VAL A 21 -6.25 6.29 -4.89
C VAL A 21 -5.76 6.91 -6.19
N TYR A 22 -5.94 8.21 -6.32
CA TYR A 22 -5.32 9.01 -7.38
C TYR A 22 -3.97 9.56 -6.91
N ASN A 23 -2.92 9.30 -7.67
CA ASN A 23 -1.59 9.84 -7.44
C ASN A 23 -1.37 11.07 -8.32
N VAL A 24 -1.53 12.25 -7.72
CA VAL A 24 -1.34 13.55 -8.40
C VAL A 24 0.07 13.74 -8.98
N VAL A 25 1.06 12.99 -8.50
CA VAL A 25 2.46 13.10 -8.96
C VAL A 25 2.67 12.37 -10.28
N THR A 26 1.99 11.24 -10.48
CA THR A 26 2.09 10.44 -11.69
C THR A 26 0.90 10.61 -12.64
N ASP A 27 -0.16 11.29 -12.20
CA ASP A 27 -1.44 11.41 -12.92
C ASP A 27 -2.05 10.03 -13.23
N LEU A 28 -2.01 9.12 -12.24
CA LEU A 28 -2.48 7.74 -12.36
C LEU A 28 -3.33 7.34 -11.16
N PHE A 29 -4.29 6.46 -11.40
CA PHE A 29 -5.06 5.77 -10.37
C PHE A 29 -4.38 4.43 -10.03
N TYR A 30 -4.32 4.10 -8.74
CA TYR A 30 -3.84 2.82 -8.25
C TYR A 30 -5.00 2.12 -7.56
N VAL A 31 -5.22 0.84 -7.87
CA VAL A 31 -6.33 0.02 -7.36
C VAL A 31 -5.76 -1.23 -6.73
N VAL A 32 -6.07 -1.52 -5.47
CA VAL A 32 -5.64 -2.77 -4.84
C VAL A 32 -6.59 -3.90 -5.12
N ASN A 33 -6.01 -5.04 -5.52
CA ASN A 33 -6.71 -6.25 -5.86
C ASN A 33 -6.46 -7.28 -4.76
N GLN A 34 -7.38 -7.37 -3.82
CA GLN A 34 -7.18 -8.09 -2.57
C GLN A 34 -6.89 -9.57 -2.77
N LEU A 35 -7.64 -10.27 -3.63
CA LEU A 35 -7.40 -11.67 -3.92
C LEU A 35 -6.41 -11.88 -5.06
N GLY A 36 -6.07 -10.82 -5.79
CA GLY A 36 -5.04 -10.83 -6.83
C GLY A 36 -3.63 -10.69 -6.28
N ASP A 37 -3.47 -10.28 -5.01
CA ASP A 37 -2.17 -9.92 -4.42
C ASP A 37 -1.41 -8.91 -5.29
N SER A 38 -2.13 -7.95 -5.88
CA SER A 38 -1.60 -7.03 -6.90
C SER A 38 -2.17 -5.63 -6.78
N VAL A 39 -1.54 -4.67 -7.48
CA VAL A 39 -2.03 -3.30 -7.65
C VAL A 39 -2.19 -3.00 -9.14
N SER A 40 -3.41 -2.72 -9.59
CA SER A 40 -3.66 -2.27 -10.96
C SER A 40 -3.46 -0.76 -11.05
N VAL A 41 -2.77 -0.30 -12.09
CA VAL A 41 -2.53 1.12 -12.37
C VAL A 41 -3.32 1.51 -13.60
N VAL A 42 -4.14 2.56 -13.49
CA VAL A 42 -5.09 2.99 -14.52
C VAL A 42 -4.87 4.47 -14.84
N ASN A 43 -4.91 4.84 -16.13
CA ASN A 43 -4.77 6.24 -16.55
C ASN A 43 -6.12 7.00 -16.46
N PRO A 44 -6.13 8.35 -16.53
CA PRO A 44 -7.36 9.14 -16.47
C PRO A 44 -8.35 8.85 -17.61
N SER A 45 -7.88 8.31 -18.72
CA SER A 45 -8.70 7.84 -19.83
C SER A 45 -9.39 6.49 -19.56
N GLY A 46 -9.20 5.87 -18.38
CA GLY A 46 -9.81 4.60 -18.00
C GLY A 46 -9.18 3.38 -18.67
N GLU A 47 -7.86 3.40 -18.90
CA GLU A 47 -7.11 2.29 -19.48
C GLU A 47 -6.11 1.71 -18.48
N LEU A 48 -6.00 0.39 -18.43
CA LEU A 48 -5.02 -0.30 -17.60
C LEU A 48 -3.61 -0.06 -18.16
N VAL A 49 -2.77 0.60 -17.36
CA VAL A 49 -1.36 0.87 -17.67
C VAL A 49 -0.50 -0.35 -17.34
N THR A 50 -0.67 -0.90 -16.14
CA THR A 50 0.07 -2.08 -15.67
C THR A 50 -0.62 -2.73 -14.46
N THR A 51 -0.21 -3.94 -14.12
CA THR A 51 -0.54 -4.60 -12.85
C THR A 51 0.76 -4.98 -12.15
N ILE A 52 0.94 -4.47 -10.93
CA ILE A 52 2.11 -4.68 -10.09
C ILE A 52 1.85 -5.90 -9.21
N ASP A 53 2.62 -6.96 -9.40
CA ASP A 53 2.55 -8.18 -8.60
C ASP A 53 3.28 -7.98 -7.26
N LEU A 54 2.53 -8.07 -6.14
CA LEU A 54 3.08 -7.91 -4.80
C LEU A 54 3.65 -9.22 -4.22
N LEU A 55 3.66 -10.33 -4.96
CA LEU A 55 4.37 -11.54 -4.57
C LEU A 55 5.87 -11.45 -4.90
N GLN A 56 6.26 -10.53 -5.78
CA GLN A 56 7.66 -10.33 -6.14
C GLN A 56 8.47 -9.85 -4.94
N GLY A 57 9.63 -10.47 -4.73
CA GLY A 57 10.54 -10.10 -3.64
C GLY A 57 10.19 -10.66 -2.26
N ASN A 58 9.17 -11.51 -2.12
CA ASN A 58 8.85 -12.20 -0.85
C ASN A 58 9.85 -13.32 -0.47
N SER A 59 11.06 -13.28 -1.01
CA SER A 59 12.18 -14.13 -0.58
C SER A 59 12.82 -13.56 0.70
N GLN A 60 12.04 -13.42 1.78
CA GLN A 60 12.64 -13.51 3.11
C GLN A 60 12.85 -14.99 3.42
N THR A 61 14.08 -15.40 3.18
CA THR A 61 14.66 -16.63 3.68
C THR A 61 14.47 -16.70 5.20
N ASP A 62 13.89 -17.80 5.67
CA ASP A 62 14.00 -18.24 7.05
C ASP A 62 15.44 -18.10 7.54
N SER A 63 15.57 -17.73 8.81
CA SER A 63 16.85 -17.61 9.50
C SER A 63 17.55 -18.98 9.54
N GLY A 64 18.67 -19.14 8.81
CA GLY A 64 19.59 -20.27 9.04
C GLY A 64 20.52 -20.66 7.89
N SER A 65 21.79 -20.28 8.02
CA SER A 65 22.99 -20.97 7.48
C SER A 65 23.17 -21.11 5.95
N GLY A 66 24.04 -20.24 5.40
CA GLY A 66 25.18 -20.68 4.58
C GLY A 66 24.98 -20.89 3.07
N ILE A 67 26.03 -20.46 2.35
CA ILE A 67 26.42 -20.68 0.94
C ILE A 67 25.52 -20.07 -0.16
N GLY A 68 26.11 -19.08 -0.85
CA GLY A 68 25.49 -18.41 -1.98
C GLY A 68 25.46 -19.29 -3.22
N GLU A 69 24.28 -19.38 -3.81
CA GLU A 69 24.09 -19.53 -5.25
C GLU A 69 22.89 -18.66 -5.62
N ARG A 70 23.08 -17.76 -6.58
CA ARG A 70 22.02 -17.05 -7.29
C ARG A 70 21.18 -18.08 -8.02
N ARG A 71 20.25 -18.72 -7.31
CA ARG A 71 19.25 -19.59 -7.92
C ARG A 71 18.14 -18.68 -8.45
N ALA A 72 18.10 -18.51 -9.77
CA ALA A 72 16.91 -18.05 -10.45
C ALA A 72 15.79 -19.04 -10.11
N VAL A 73 15.02 -18.72 -9.07
CA VAL A 73 13.83 -19.50 -8.74
C VAL A 73 12.79 -19.06 -9.76
N ASN A 74 12.48 -19.93 -10.72
CA ASN A 74 11.18 -19.90 -11.39
C ASN A 74 10.15 -20.12 -10.28
N PRO A 75 9.43 -19.10 -9.78
CA PRO A 75 8.50 -19.32 -8.71
C PRO A 75 7.17 -19.64 -9.38
N THR A 76 6.99 -20.88 -9.84
CA THR A 76 5.67 -21.50 -9.67
C THR A 76 5.53 -21.86 -8.19
N ILE A 77 5.65 -20.85 -7.32
CA ILE A 77 5.08 -20.94 -5.98
C ILE A 77 3.58 -20.95 -6.27
N LEU A 78 2.90 -22.01 -5.88
CA LEU A 78 1.44 -21.96 -5.76
C LEU A 78 1.14 -20.85 -4.75
N SER A 79 0.94 -19.62 -5.23
CA SER A 79 0.46 -18.54 -4.39
C SER A 79 -1.01 -18.81 -4.12
N VAL A 80 -1.35 -18.93 -2.84
CA VAL A 80 -2.74 -18.98 -2.43
C VAL A 80 -3.29 -17.57 -2.65
N PRO A 81 -4.38 -17.39 -3.43
CA PRO A 81 -4.97 -16.07 -3.65
C PRO A 81 -5.23 -15.34 -2.34
N GLY A 82 -4.81 -14.08 -2.25
CA GLY A 82 -4.95 -13.27 -1.04
C GLY A 82 -3.90 -13.56 0.03
N SER A 83 -2.74 -14.10 -0.32
CA SER A 83 -1.63 -14.34 0.61
C SER A 83 -0.95 -13.04 1.09
N ILE A 84 -1.06 -11.96 0.31
CA ILE A 84 -0.64 -10.60 0.67
C ILE A 84 -1.86 -9.81 1.13
N SER A 85 -2.94 -9.88 0.34
CA SER A 85 -4.22 -9.21 0.59
C SER A 85 -4.07 -7.70 0.78
N PRO A 86 -3.67 -6.96 -0.27
CA PRO A 86 -3.65 -5.51 -0.20
C PRO A 86 -5.07 -4.97 -0.07
N VAL A 87 -5.29 -4.06 0.88
CA VAL A 87 -6.65 -3.58 1.23
C VAL A 87 -6.77 -2.07 1.28
N ALA A 88 -5.67 -1.34 1.54
CA ALA A 88 -5.70 0.11 1.57
C ALA A 88 -4.41 0.75 1.03
N LEU A 89 -4.49 2.01 0.59
CA LEU A 89 -3.38 2.75 -0.01
C LEU A 89 -3.35 4.24 0.32
N ALA A 90 -2.14 4.78 0.42
CA ALA A 90 -1.89 6.21 0.54
C ALA A 90 -0.76 6.67 -0.39
N VAL A 91 -0.84 7.93 -0.84
CA VAL A 91 0.19 8.56 -1.67
C VAL A 91 0.98 9.57 -0.83
N ASN A 92 2.30 9.55 -0.97
CA ASN A 92 3.13 10.64 -0.48
C ASN A 92 2.98 11.88 -1.37
N THR A 93 2.25 12.86 -0.88
CA THR A 93 1.97 14.12 -1.61
C THR A 93 2.92 15.26 -1.23
N SER A 94 3.95 15.02 -0.42
CA SER A 94 4.87 16.07 0.01
C SER A 94 5.99 16.28 -1.03
N ALA A 95 5.93 17.39 -1.78
CA ALA A 95 6.95 17.73 -2.78
C ALA A 95 8.38 17.88 -2.22
N ASN A 96 8.51 18.09 -0.90
CA ASN A 96 9.79 18.19 -0.20
C ASN A 96 10.33 16.84 0.28
N SER A 97 9.56 15.76 0.11
CA SER A 97 9.96 14.40 0.46
C SER A 97 10.81 13.77 -0.65
N VAL A 98 11.86 13.04 -0.28
CA VAL A 98 12.61 12.20 -1.23
C VAL A 98 11.76 11.05 -1.81
N GLU A 99 10.69 10.69 -1.12
CA GLU A 99 9.69 9.70 -1.55
C GLU A 99 8.43 10.35 -2.14
N TYR A 100 8.52 11.58 -2.66
CA TYR A 100 7.38 12.24 -3.30
C TYR A 100 6.78 11.39 -4.44
N GLY A 101 5.48 11.10 -4.35
CA GLY A 101 4.74 10.25 -5.29
C GLY A 101 4.86 8.75 -5.04
N VAL A 102 5.56 8.30 -3.99
CA VAL A 102 5.54 6.89 -3.57
C VAL A 102 4.15 6.53 -3.07
N VAL A 103 3.69 5.33 -3.43
CA VAL A 103 2.43 4.75 -2.96
C VAL A 103 2.74 3.73 -1.87
N ALA A 104 2.12 3.87 -0.71
CA ALA A 104 2.18 2.90 0.38
C ALA A 104 0.91 2.06 0.38
N VAL A 105 1.06 0.73 0.48
CA VAL A 105 -0.03 -0.25 0.36
C VAL A 105 -0.08 -1.08 1.62
N ALA A 106 -1.19 -1.03 2.36
CA ALA A 106 -1.44 -1.87 3.53
C ALA A 106 -1.85 -3.28 3.09
N CYS A 107 -1.07 -4.28 3.50
CA CYS A 107 -1.28 -5.69 3.15
C CYS A 107 -1.75 -6.49 4.36
N SER A 108 -3.05 -6.79 4.39
CA SER A 108 -3.74 -7.30 5.56
C SER A 108 -3.26 -8.69 5.97
N VAL A 109 -3.09 -9.61 5.03
CA VAL A 109 -2.72 -11.00 5.33
C VAL A 109 -1.23 -11.11 5.65
N SER A 110 -0.37 -10.42 4.90
CA SER A 110 1.08 -10.47 5.13
C SER A 110 1.57 -9.57 6.27
N ASN A 111 0.70 -8.75 6.88
CA ASN A 111 1.01 -7.87 8.01
C ASN A 111 2.17 -6.89 7.74
N GLU A 112 2.19 -6.34 6.53
CA GLU A 112 3.21 -5.40 6.08
C GLU A 112 2.59 -4.20 5.36
N VAL A 113 3.41 -3.16 5.17
CA VAL A 113 3.14 -2.10 4.20
C VAL A 113 4.18 -2.21 3.07
N VAL A 114 3.71 -2.29 1.83
CA VAL A 114 4.54 -2.31 0.63
C VAL A 114 4.61 -0.92 0.04
N PHE A 115 5.81 -0.44 -0.26
CA PHE A 115 6.03 0.87 -0.88
C PHE A 115 6.38 0.69 -2.35
N ILE A 116 5.69 1.42 -3.23
CA ILE A 116 5.81 1.33 -4.68
C ILE A 116 6.32 2.67 -5.22
N ASN A 117 7.40 2.60 -6.01
CA ASN A 117 7.99 3.74 -6.70
C ASN A 117 7.13 4.21 -7.89
N ARG A 118 7.44 5.41 -8.38
CA ARG A 118 6.81 6.01 -9.56
C ARG A 118 7.05 5.21 -10.85
N ASP A 119 8.12 4.43 -10.90
CA ASP A 119 8.45 3.52 -12.01
C ASP A 119 7.82 2.12 -11.86
N PHE A 120 6.87 1.99 -10.93
CA PHE A 120 6.13 0.75 -10.60
C PHE A 120 6.97 -0.34 -9.93
N SER A 121 8.23 -0.07 -9.59
CA SER A 121 9.06 -1.01 -8.82
C SER A 121 8.66 -1.02 -7.34
N ILE A 122 8.82 -2.17 -6.67
CA ILE A 122 8.70 -2.26 -5.21
C ILE A 122 9.94 -1.60 -4.59
N LEU A 123 9.74 -0.50 -3.87
CA LEU A 123 10.79 0.25 -3.18
C LEU A 123 11.27 -0.50 -1.94
N ARG A 124 10.34 -0.89 -1.06
CA ARG A 124 10.61 -1.63 0.18
C ARG A 124 9.34 -2.22 0.76
N ARG A 125 9.52 -3.03 1.80
CA ARG A 125 8.46 -3.64 2.62
C ARG A 125 8.77 -3.37 4.10
N GLU A 126 7.76 -3.02 4.86
CA GLU A 126 7.89 -2.75 6.30
C GLU A 126 6.87 -3.58 7.08
N ALA A 127 7.34 -4.40 8.01
CA ALA A 127 6.45 -5.15 8.90
C ALA A 127 5.72 -4.21 9.86
N VAL A 128 4.44 -4.45 10.09
CA VAL A 128 3.56 -3.64 10.97
C VAL A 128 2.79 -4.54 11.93
N GLY A 129 1.79 -3.99 12.63
CA GLY A 129 0.91 -4.79 13.47
C GLY A 129 0.02 -5.74 12.66
N ASN A 130 -0.70 -6.62 13.36
CA ASN A 130 -1.48 -7.67 12.72
C ASN A 130 -2.75 -7.10 12.09
N ARG A 131 -3.00 -7.51 10.84
CA ARG A 131 -4.14 -7.08 10.01
C ARG A 131 -4.20 -5.56 9.85
N PRO A 132 -3.22 -4.94 9.16
CA PRO A 132 -3.40 -3.57 8.72
C PRO A 132 -4.63 -3.47 7.81
N VAL A 133 -5.47 -2.47 8.02
CA VAL A 133 -6.76 -2.29 7.30
C VAL A 133 -6.96 -0.91 6.69
N ASP A 134 -6.17 0.07 7.12
CA ASP A 134 -6.20 1.43 6.58
C ASP A 134 -4.80 2.05 6.71
N ILE A 135 -4.45 2.97 5.81
CA ILE A 135 -3.18 3.67 5.81
C ILE A 135 -3.35 5.12 5.33
N VAL A 136 -2.69 6.06 6.00
CA VAL A 136 -2.66 7.48 5.61
C VAL A 136 -1.23 8.03 5.62
N TYR A 137 -0.96 8.99 4.74
CA TYR A 137 0.30 9.75 4.71
C TYR A 137 0.11 11.14 5.32
N ASN A 138 0.90 11.50 6.33
CA ASN A 138 0.87 12.83 6.92
C ASN A 138 2.04 13.70 6.41
N PRO A 139 1.75 14.77 5.63
CA PRO A 139 2.80 15.64 5.11
C PRO A 139 3.46 16.53 6.19
N VAL A 140 2.83 16.73 7.36
CA VAL A 140 3.37 17.57 8.45
C VAL A 140 4.61 16.94 9.08
N ASP A 141 4.57 15.64 9.33
CA ASP A 141 5.69 14.91 9.94
C ASP A 141 6.38 13.92 8.99
N GLN A 142 5.91 13.86 7.74
CA GLN A 142 6.43 13.03 6.65
C GLN A 142 6.42 11.52 6.96
N CYS A 143 5.40 11.06 7.67
CA CYS A 143 5.25 9.64 8.02
C CYS A 143 3.90 9.07 7.57
N TYR A 144 3.88 7.76 7.39
CA TYR A 144 2.68 6.96 7.17
C TYR A 144 2.20 6.35 8.48
N TYR A 145 0.90 6.11 8.55
CA TYR A 145 0.23 5.57 9.73
C TYR A 145 -0.72 4.50 9.27
N THR A 146 -0.63 3.31 9.84
CA THR A 146 -1.51 2.19 9.51
C THR A 146 -2.26 1.70 10.74
N ALA A 147 -3.57 1.49 10.60
CA ALA A 147 -4.42 0.92 11.65
C ALA A 147 -4.35 -0.60 11.58
N ASN A 148 -3.94 -1.25 12.67
CA ASN A 148 -3.78 -2.70 12.74
C ASN A 148 -4.93 -3.31 13.53
N LEU A 149 -5.94 -3.82 12.81
CA LEU A 149 -7.22 -4.24 13.37
C LEU A 149 -7.08 -5.32 14.45
N VAL A 150 -6.28 -6.36 14.19
CA VAL A 150 -6.19 -7.52 15.09
C VAL A 150 -5.27 -7.25 16.27
N SER A 151 -4.15 -6.54 16.07
CA SER A 151 -3.29 -6.17 17.20
C SER A 151 -3.84 -4.99 18.01
N GLY A 152 -4.82 -4.23 17.49
CA GLY A 152 -5.39 -3.06 18.16
C GLY A 152 -4.38 -1.92 18.31
N THR A 153 -3.42 -1.81 17.40
CA THR A 153 -2.32 -0.83 17.44
C THR A 153 -2.33 0.04 16.19
N ILE A 154 -1.57 1.15 16.22
CA ILE A 154 -1.21 1.92 15.03
C ILE A 154 0.30 1.84 14.84
N SER A 155 0.74 1.53 13.63
CA SER A 155 2.16 1.58 13.28
C SER A 155 2.46 2.88 12.55
N LYS A 156 3.48 3.61 13.02
CA LYS A 156 4.02 4.80 12.38
C LYS A 156 5.29 4.44 11.61
N ILE A 157 5.31 4.76 10.32
CA ILE A 157 6.40 4.45 9.39
C ILE A 157 6.94 5.76 8.82
N CYS A 158 8.20 6.10 9.10
CA CYS A 158 8.81 7.31 8.59
C CYS A 158 9.96 6.96 7.64
N ILE A 159 10.21 7.81 6.64
CA ILE A 159 11.22 7.59 5.59
C ILE A 159 12.62 7.28 6.16
N ASN A 160 12.96 7.86 7.33
CA ASN A 160 14.30 7.79 7.93
C ASN A 160 14.36 7.13 9.31
N ARG A 161 13.28 6.52 9.82
CA ARG A 161 13.26 5.91 11.16
C ARG A 161 12.44 4.61 11.16
N ARG A 162 12.95 3.60 11.86
CA ARG A 162 12.30 2.30 12.08
C ARG A 162 10.85 2.48 12.57
N VAL A 163 10.00 1.51 12.19
CA VAL A 163 8.59 1.45 12.59
C VAL A 163 8.45 1.60 14.10
N ASN A 164 7.64 2.57 14.54
CA ASN A 164 7.28 2.75 15.94
C ASN A 164 5.81 2.41 16.13
N ASN A 165 5.50 1.50 17.05
CA ASN A 165 4.12 1.27 17.45
C ASN A 165 3.70 2.38 18.41
N LEU A 166 2.62 3.06 18.04
CA LEU A 166 1.96 4.05 18.90
C LEU A 166 1.11 3.33 19.97
N PRO A 167 0.62 4.04 21.01
CA PRO A 167 -0.19 3.44 22.06
C PRO A 167 -1.35 2.60 21.51
N LEU A 168 -1.75 1.59 22.28
CA LEU A 168 -2.88 0.71 21.96
C LEU A 168 -4.14 1.55 21.72
N VAL A 169 -4.77 1.38 20.56
CA VAL A 169 -6.07 1.94 20.20
C VAL A 169 -6.95 0.77 19.76
N PRO A 170 -7.56 0.03 20.71
CA PRO A 170 -8.36 -1.14 20.38
C PRO A 170 -9.49 -0.77 19.41
N GLY A 171 -9.61 -1.52 18.32
CA GLY A 171 -10.70 -1.33 17.36
C GLY A 171 -10.51 -0.22 16.33
N ALA A 172 -9.33 0.43 16.25
CA ALA A 172 -9.06 1.38 15.17
C ALA A 172 -9.23 0.70 13.79
N ARG A 173 -10.17 1.21 12.98
CA ARG A 173 -10.48 0.69 11.64
C ARG A 173 -10.14 1.65 10.54
N THR A 174 -10.41 2.94 10.74
CA THR A 174 -10.09 3.99 9.77
C THR A 174 -9.36 5.16 10.42
N LEU A 175 -8.52 5.82 9.62
CA LEU A 175 -7.67 6.93 10.00
C LEU A 175 -8.06 8.18 9.22
N GLY A 176 -8.30 9.27 9.96
CA GLY A 176 -8.43 10.62 9.40
C GLY A 176 -7.21 11.48 9.73
N LEU A 177 -6.84 12.36 8.80
CA LEU A 177 -5.86 13.41 9.04
C LEU A 177 -6.54 14.73 9.42
N ILE A 178 -6.00 15.41 10.44
CA ILE A 178 -6.33 16.80 10.73
C ILE A 178 -5.23 17.66 10.08
N PRO A 179 -5.53 18.52 9.08
CA PRO A 179 -4.52 19.23 8.28
C PRO A 179 -3.53 20.11 9.05
N THR A 180 -3.79 20.38 10.33
CA THR A 180 -3.02 21.30 11.18
C THR A 180 -2.32 20.60 12.35
N GLN A 181 -2.44 19.28 12.51
CA GLN A 181 -1.83 18.56 13.64
C GLN A 181 -1.28 17.20 13.22
N ALA A 182 -0.30 16.71 13.96
CA ALA A 182 0.16 15.32 13.88
C ALA A 182 -0.80 14.32 14.56
N ILE A 183 -2.00 14.75 14.97
CA ILE A 183 -2.96 13.96 15.73
C ILE A 183 -4.06 13.46 14.80
N TYR A 184 -4.28 12.15 14.83
CA TYR A 184 -5.22 11.41 13.99
C TYR A 184 -6.58 11.36 14.68
N THR A 185 -7.65 11.52 13.91
CA THR A 185 -8.98 11.08 14.37
C THR A 185 -9.10 9.61 14.02
N PHE A 186 -9.16 8.76 15.05
CA PHE A 186 -9.56 7.37 14.91
C PHE A 186 -11.08 7.35 14.89
N ILE A 187 -11.68 6.90 13.79
CA ILE A 187 -13.11 6.56 13.80
C ILE A 187 -13.14 5.04 14.05
N ILE A 188 -13.63 4.67 15.23
CA ILE A 188 -13.84 3.28 15.68
C ILE A 188 -15.20 2.77 15.21
#